data_AF-A0A8D0CTC3-F1
#
_entry.id   AF-A0A8D0CTC3-F1
#
_cell.length_a   1.000
_cell.length_b   1.000
_cell.length_c   1.000
_cell.angle_alpha   90.00
_cell.angle_beta   90.00
_cell.angle_gamma   90.00
#
_symmetry.space_group_name_H-M   'P 1'
#
loop_
_entity.id
_entity.type
_entity.pdbx_description
1 polymer ?
#
loop_
_entity_poly.entity_id
_entity_poly.type
_entity_poly.pdbx_seq_one_letter_code
_entity_poly.pdbx_strand_id
1 'polypeptide(L)'
;MFLCESAPKGSRYRVNAARDVDIGQNAVQNYILQKNNYFALNVLTNSVGTKYSEMILDRELDREEEQEVTLLLTAVDGGNPQRSGTAVIKITVLDANDNAPVFSQAVYDATLPENSPVDTVVVTVSATDADEGVNGKVTYEFSGISDIAKQLFSLNEYTGEITVARNVDYEDETKFEMLIEGKDGYGLSSETKVVIDITDVNDNSPVIHINSLANPIPENLLPGKEVGIINVQDRDSENNRQVRSYYFCILEVISPFD
;
A
#
# COMPACT_ATOMS: atom_id res chain seq x y z
N MET A 1 15.12 26.53 -17.37
CA MET A 1 13.98 27.18 -16.69
C MET A 1 13.30 26.10 -15.86
N PHE A 2 12.76 26.45 -14.69
CA PHE A 2 12.10 25.47 -13.81
C PHE A 2 10.63 25.85 -13.67
N LEU A 3 9.72 24.91 -13.91
CA LEU A 3 8.28 25.10 -13.85
C LEU A 3 7.65 23.99 -13.02
N CYS A 4 6.81 24.31 -12.05
CA CYS A 4 6.07 23.29 -11.31
C CYS A 4 4.97 22.70 -12.18
N GLU A 5 4.74 21.38 -12.09
CA GLU A 5 3.69 20.72 -12.88
C GLU A 5 2.28 21.19 -12.52
N SER A 6 2.07 21.53 -11.24
CA SER A 6 0.85 22.17 -10.74
C SER A 6 0.60 23.60 -11.25
N ALA A 7 1.44 24.12 -12.16
CA ALA A 7 1.24 25.42 -12.76
C ALA A 7 -0.08 25.47 -13.54
N PRO A 8 -0.96 26.45 -13.28
CA PRO A 8 -2.27 26.48 -13.91
C PRO A 8 -2.14 26.81 -15.39
N LYS A 9 -3.01 26.20 -16.21
CA LYS A 9 -3.18 26.57 -17.62
C LYS A 9 -3.44 28.08 -17.76
N GLY A 10 -2.77 28.70 -18.72
CA GLY A 10 -2.77 30.14 -18.96
C GLY A 10 -1.65 30.89 -18.22
N SER A 11 -0.86 30.20 -17.38
CA SER A 11 0.34 30.76 -16.77
C SER A 11 1.29 31.33 -17.82
N ARG A 12 1.87 32.49 -17.54
CA ARG A 12 2.71 33.23 -18.50
C ARG A 12 4.13 33.35 -18.00
N TYR A 13 5.07 33.03 -18.88
CA TYR A 13 6.49 32.99 -18.59
C TYR A 13 7.26 33.85 -19.57
N ARG A 14 7.86 34.92 -19.04
CA ARG A 14 8.67 35.83 -19.87
C ARG A 14 9.93 35.13 -20.34
N VAL A 15 10.20 35.22 -21.64
CA VAL A 15 11.46 34.76 -22.23
C VAL A 15 12.38 35.96 -22.44
N ASN A 16 13.67 35.74 -22.25
CA ASN A 16 14.67 36.77 -22.51
C ASN A 16 14.60 37.20 -23.98
N ALA A 17 14.50 38.51 -24.20
CA ALA A 17 14.48 39.07 -25.55
C ALA A 17 15.84 38.83 -26.22
N ALA A 18 15.80 38.52 -27.52
CA ALA A 18 16.99 38.52 -28.35
C ALA A 18 17.54 39.95 -28.48
N ARG A 19 18.87 40.05 -28.53
CA ARG A 19 19.56 41.32 -28.70
C ARG A 19 20.08 41.43 -30.13
N ASP A 20 19.63 42.46 -30.82
CA ASP A 20 20.18 42.89 -32.10
C ASP A 20 20.91 44.23 -31.91
N VAL A 21 22.01 44.42 -32.64
CA VAL A 21 22.77 45.69 -32.62
C VAL A 21 22.17 46.73 -33.56
N ASP A 22 21.35 46.30 -34.51
CA ASP A 22 20.65 47.18 -35.43
C ASP A 22 19.43 47.85 -34.76
N ILE A 23 18.97 48.96 -35.36
CA ILE A 23 17.82 49.74 -34.88
C ILE A 23 16.70 49.78 -35.92
N GLY A 24 15.50 50.16 -35.48
CA GLY A 24 14.35 50.30 -36.37
C GLY A 24 13.94 48.96 -36.98
N GLN A 25 13.68 48.93 -38.29
CA GLN A 25 13.21 47.74 -38.99
C GLN A 25 14.23 46.58 -39.01
N ASN A 26 15.52 46.88 -38.94
CA ASN A 26 16.57 45.87 -38.95
C ASN A 26 16.82 45.26 -37.55
N ALA A 27 16.21 45.79 -36.49
CA ALA A 27 16.23 45.15 -35.18
C ALA A 27 15.29 43.93 -35.13
N VAL A 28 15.31 43.16 -34.04
CA VAL A 28 14.38 42.04 -33.81
C VAL A 28 12.92 42.49 -33.97
N GLN A 29 12.21 41.90 -34.92
CA GLN A 29 10.80 42.21 -35.20
C GLN A 29 9.84 41.13 -34.71
N ASN A 30 10.28 39.87 -34.66
CA ASN A 30 9.39 38.76 -34.33
C ASN A 30 10.10 37.63 -33.59
N TYR A 31 9.29 36.82 -32.90
CA TYR A 31 9.69 35.56 -32.30
C TYR A 31 8.75 34.44 -32.76
N ILE A 32 9.32 33.28 -33.04
CA ILE A 32 8.59 32.09 -33.49
C ILE A 32 8.99 30.94 -32.57
N LEU A 33 8.02 30.32 -31.91
CA LEU A 33 8.22 29.12 -31.13
C LEU A 33 7.92 27.90 -32.01
N GLN A 34 8.81 26.91 -32.01
CA GLN A 34 8.54 25.64 -32.67
C GLN A 34 7.27 25.00 -32.10
N LYS A 35 6.45 24.41 -32.99
CA LYS A 35 5.23 23.70 -32.59
C LYS A 35 5.56 22.66 -31.53
N ASN A 36 4.82 22.70 -30.44
CA ASN A 36 4.93 21.81 -29.29
C ASN A 36 3.53 21.62 -28.66
N ASN A 37 3.42 20.76 -27.66
CA ASN A 37 2.13 20.38 -27.06
C ASN A 37 1.74 21.20 -25.82
N TYR A 38 2.66 21.97 -25.25
CA TYR A 38 2.53 22.56 -23.91
C TYR A 38 2.41 24.09 -23.92
N PHE A 39 3.12 24.76 -24.83
CA PHE A 39 3.29 26.21 -24.81
C PHE A 39 2.91 26.87 -26.12
N ALA A 40 2.07 27.90 -26.02
CA ALA A 40 1.89 28.92 -27.04
C ALA A 40 2.86 30.09 -26.81
N LEU A 41 3.15 30.86 -27.86
CA LEU A 41 3.98 32.06 -27.78
C LEU A 41 3.13 33.31 -27.99
N ASN A 42 3.23 34.26 -27.06
CA ASN A 42 2.66 35.60 -27.20
C ASN A 42 3.78 36.62 -27.39
N VAL A 43 3.74 37.38 -28.47
CA VAL A 43 4.75 38.41 -28.78
C VAL A 43 4.19 39.78 -28.46
N LEU A 44 4.83 40.47 -27.53
CA LEU A 44 4.42 41.75 -27.00
C LEU A 44 5.42 42.85 -27.40
N THR A 45 4.98 44.10 -27.32
CA THR A 45 5.80 45.28 -27.58
C THR A 45 5.80 46.14 -26.34
N ASN A 46 6.97 46.55 -25.85
CA ASN A 46 7.04 47.49 -24.74
C ASN A 46 6.77 48.93 -25.20
N SER A 47 6.69 49.87 -24.25
CA SER A 47 6.49 51.31 -24.53
C SER A 47 7.60 51.95 -25.37
N VAL A 48 8.76 51.29 -25.49
CA VAL A 48 9.94 51.75 -26.25
C VAL A 48 10.00 51.10 -27.64
N GLY A 49 9.00 50.28 -28.01
CA GLY A 49 8.94 49.60 -29.31
C GLY A 49 9.73 48.29 -29.38
N THR A 50 10.42 47.87 -28.32
CA THR A 50 11.14 46.59 -28.27
C THR A 50 10.16 45.43 -28.16
N LYS A 51 10.34 44.43 -29.03
CA LYS A 51 9.58 43.18 -28.99
C LYS A 51 10.16 42.23 -27.94
N TYR A 52 9.28 41.62 -27.15
CA TYR A 52 9.61 40.53 -26.23
C TYR A 52 8.53 39.45 -26.30
N SER A 53 8.81 38.28 -25.75
CA SER A 53 7.90 37.15 -25.82
C SER A 53 7.59 36.57 -24.45
N GLU A 54 6.36 36.08 -24.32
CA GLU A 54 5.86 35.31 -23.18
C GLU A 54 5.42 33.94 -23.70
N MET A 55 5.89 32.88 -23.07
CA MET A 55 5.31 31.54 -23.25
C MET A 55 4.07 31.45 -22.39
N ILE A 56 2.98 30.95 -22.96
CA ILE A 56 1.71 30.70 -22.27
C ILE A 56 1.52 29.20 -22.20
N LEU A 57 1.31 28.67 -20.99
CA LEU A 57 1.03 27.26 -20.79
C LEU A 57 -0.40 26.94 -21.29
N ASP A 58 -0.50 26.14 -22.34
CA ASP A 58 -1.76 25.78 -23.02
C ASP A 58 -2.26 24.37 -22.64
N ARG A 59 -1.37 23.51 -22.16
CA ARG A 59 -1.66 22.17 -21.62
C ARG A 59 -0.95 22.04 -20.28
N GLU A 60 -1.59 21.36 -19.32
CA GLU A 60 -0.98 21.04 -18.03
C GLU A 60 0.32 20.27 -18.24
N LEU A 61 1.28 20.53 -17.35
CA LEU A 61 2.51 19.77 -17.26
C LEU A 61 2.25 18.59 -16.32
N ASP A 62 2.93 17.51 -16.57
CA ASP A 62 2.89 16.28 -15.78
C ASP A 62 4.32 15.74 -15.82
N ARG A 63 4.98 15.77 -14.66
CA ARG A 63 6.39 15.40 -14.49
C ARG A 63 6.54 13.89 -14.58
N GLU A 64 5.54 13.12 -14.16
CA GLU A 64 5.48 11.66 -14.31
C GLU A 64 5.37 11.25 -15.79
N GLU A 65 4.75 12.08 -16.65
CA GLU A 65 4.72 11.93 -18.11
C GLU A 65 6.02 12.43 -18.78
N GLU A 66 6.46 13.67 -18.51
CA GLU A 66 7.64 14.30 -19.14
C GLU A 66 8.38 15.27 -18.19
N GLN A 67 9.52 14.83 -17.65
CA GLN A 67 10.35 15.61 -16.71
C GLN A 67 11.08 16.81 -17.34
N GLU A 68 11.39 16.76 -18.64
CA GLU A 68 12.09 17.83 -19.35
C GLU A 68 11.45 18.16 -20.70
N VAL A 69 10.98 19.40 -20.86
CA VAL A 69 10.45 19.91 -22.13
C VAL A 69 11.51 20.79 -22.81
N THR A 70 11.88 20.44 -24.04
CA THR A 70 12.82 21.23 -24.84
C THR A 70 12.11 21.96 -25.97
N LEU A 71 12.23 23.30 -25.99
CA LEU A 71 11.61 24.16 -26.99
C LEU A 71 12.67 24.92 -27.80
N LEU A 72 12.38 25.16 -29.08
CA LEU A 72 13.22 25.99 -29.96
C LEU A 72 12.53 27.33 -30.22
N LEU A 73 13.17 28.41 -29.80
CA LEU A 73 12.74 29.78 -30.06
C LEU A 73 13.60 30.39 -31.17
N THR A 74 12.96 30.97 -32.18
CA THR A 74 13.63 31.68 -33.27
C THR A 74 13.29 33.17 -33.19
N ALA A 75 14.30 34.01 -33.07
CA ALA A 75 14.18 35.46 -33.22
C ALA A 75 14.49 35.86 -34.66
N VAL A 76 13.74 36.83 -35.18
CA VAL A 76 13.76 37.20 -36.59
C VAL A 76 13.80 38.73 -36.73
N ASP A 77 14.76 39.25 -37.49
CA ASP A 77 14.85 40.67 -37.83
C ASP A 77 13.87 41.06 -38.96
N GLY A 78 13.77 42.35 -39.29
CA GLY A 78 12.95 42.85 -40.40
C GLY A 78 13.76 43.27 -41.62
N GLY A 79 15.03 42.85 -41.70
CA GLY A 79 15.95 43.23 -42.76
C GLY A 79 15.62 42.57 -44.10
N ASN A 80 16.29 43.03 -45.17
CA ASN A 80 16.26 42.38 -46.47
C ASN A 80 17.70 42.22 -47.01
N PRO A 81 18.30 41.00 -47.00
CA PRO A 81 17.68 39.74 -46.58
C PRO A 81 17.47 39.67 -45.07
N GLN A 82 16.44 38.92 -44.67
CA GLN A 82 16.08 38.68 -43.28
C GLN A 82 17.11 37.76 -42.61
N ARG A 83 17.48 38.04 -41.35
CA ARG A 83 18.30 37.16 -40.53
C ARG A 83 17.54 36.66 -39.31
N SER A 84 18.01 35.53 -38.78
CA SER A 84 17.40 34.87 -37.63
C SER A 84 18.45 34.27 -36.71
N GLY A 85 18.14 34.22 -35.42
CA GLY A 85 18.90 33.49 -34.41
C GLY A 85 18.00 32.53 -33.64
N THR A 86 18.54 31.38 -33.23
CA THR A 86 17.78 30.37 -32.48
C THR A 86 18.33 30.21 -31.06
N ALA A 87 17.42 29.98 -30.11
CA ALA A 87 17.74 29.64 -28.73
C ALA A 87 16.96 28.39 -28.31
N VAL A 88 17.63 27.48 -27.60
CA VAL A 88 16.99 26.31 -26.99
C VAL A 88 16.56 26.68 -25.58
N ILE A 89 15.28 26.52 -25.28
CA ILE A 89 14.71 26.69 -23.95
C ILE A 89 14.52 25.29 -23.38
N LYS A 90 15.34 24.95 -22.38
CA LYS A 90 15.16 23.74 -21.58
C LYS A 90 14.30 24.06 -20.36
N ILE A 91 13.18 23.38 -20.24
CA ILE A 91 12.26 23.47 -19.11
C ILE A 91 12.39 22.17 -18.33
N THR A 92 12.82 22.28 -17.08
CA THR A 92 12.77 21.18 -16.12
C THR A 92 11.45 21.31 -15.35
N VAL A 93 10.64 20.27 -15.39
CA VAL A 93 9.39 20.20 -14.63
C VAL A 93 9.74 19.86 -13.18
N LEU A 94 9.25 20.68 -12.26
CA LEU A 94 9.41 20.47 -10.83
C LEU A 94 8.20 19.70 -10.30
N ASP A 95 8.51 18.72 -9.48
CA ASP A 95 7.58 17.85 -8.79
C ASP A 95 6.57 18.62 -7.93
N ALA A 96 5.31 18.19 -8.01
CA ALA A 96 4.25 18.49 -7.06
C ALA A 96 3.80 17.17 -6.42
N ASN A 97 3.16 17.26 -5.25
CA ASN A 97 2.65 16.08 -4.56
C ASN A 97 1.20 15.82 -5.00
N ASP A 98 1.00 15.31 -6.21
CA ASP A 98 -0.31 15.11 -6.83
C ASP A 98 -0.63 13.66 -7.17
N ASN A 99 0.28 12.71 -6.92
CA ASN A 99 -0.02 11.29 -6.90
C ASN A 99 -0.13 10.79 -5.45
N ALA A 100 -1.13 9.95 -5.18
CA ALA A 100 -1.24 9.27 -3.89
C ALA A 100 -0.57 7.89 -4.00
N PRO A 101 -0.09 7.31 -2.88
CA PRO A 101 0.46 5.97 -2.89
C PRO A 101 -0.54 4.95 -3.44
N VAL A 102 -0.09 4.00 -4.24
CA VAL A 102 -0.95 2.94 -4.80
C VAL A 102 -0.45 1.58 -4.34
N PHE A 103 -1.27 0.85 -3.58
CA PHE A 103 -0.96 -0.53 -3.18
C PHE A 103 -0.94 -1.49 -4.36
N SER A 104 -0.03 -2.46 -4.33
CA SER A 104 0.10 -3.49 -5.36
C SER A 104 -1.12 -4.44 -5.43
N GLN A 105 -1.87 -4.54 -4.33
CA GLN A 105 -3.09 -5.35 -4.21
C GLN A 105 -4.14 -4.60 -3.39
N ALA A 106 -5.43 -4.78 -3.75
CA ALA A 106 -6.55 -4.25 -2.99
C ALA A 106 -6.83 -5.05 -1.70
N VAL A 107 -6.50 -6.35 -1.72
CA VAL A 107 -6.57 -7.26 -0.58
C VAL A 107 -5.35 -8.16 -0.62
N TYR A 108 -4.69 -8.33 0.52
CA TYR A 108 -3.59 -9.27 0.74
C TYR A 108 -4.09 -10.41 1.63
N ASP A 109 -4.21 -11.61 1.07
CA ASP A 109 -4.57 -12.82 1.80
C ASP A 109 -3.31 -13.59 2.20
N ALA A 110 -3.23 -14.04 3.45
CA ALA A 110 -2.14 -14.83 3.98
C ALA A 110 -2.65 -15.92 4.91
N THR A 111 -1.88 -17.00 5.04
CA THR A 111 -2.15 -18.08 5.99
C THR A 111 -1.00 -18.21 6.99
N LEU A 112 -1.32 -18.40 8.26
CA LEU A 112 -0.33 -18.49 9.33
C LEU A 112 -0.61 -19.68 10.25
N PRO A 113 0.31 -20.65 10.38
CA PRO A 113 0.23 -21.67 11.42
C PRO A 113 0.28 -21.05 12.81
N GLU A 114 -0.59 -21.48 13.74
CA GLU A 114 -0.63 -20.90 15.10
C GLU A 114 0.68 -21.05 15.87
N ASN A 115 1.42 -22.14 15.61
CA ASN A 115 2.72 -22.40 16.20
C ASN A 115 3.88 -21.61 15.56
N SER A 116 3.59 -20.62 14.71
CA SER A 116 4.59 -19.78 14.08
C SER A 116 5.37 -18.98 15.13
N PRO A 117 6.72 -19.00 15.09
CA PRO A 117 7.52 -18.23 16.03
C PRO A 117 7.25 -16.72 15.93
N VAL A 118 7.47 -16.01 17.03
CA VAL A 118 7.59 -14.54 17.04
C VAL A 118 8.65 -14.10 16.04
N ASP A 119 8.43 -12.94 15.42
CA ASP A 119 9.19 -12.34 14.32
C ASP A 119 9.05 -13.04 12.96
N THR A 120 8.19 -14.06 12.84
CA THR A 120 7.85 -14.64 11.53
C THR A 120 7.15 -13.59 10.66
N VAL A 121 7.64 -13.38 9.44
CA VAL A 121 7.00 -12.53 8.44
C VAL A 121 5.79 -13.27 7.87
N VAL A 122 4.60 -12.68 8.06
CA VAL A 122 3.32 -13.25 7.60
C VAL A 122 3.04 -12.81 6.16
N VAL A 123 3.14 -11.50 5.92
CA VAL A 123 2.91 -10.89 4.61
C VAL A 123 3.66 -9.57 4.53
N THR A 124 4.06 -9.18 3.32
CA THR A 124 4.66 -7.86 3.06
C THR A 124 3.73 -7.08 2.16
N VAL A 125 3.17 -5.99 2.67
CA VAL A 125 2.41 -5.05 1.84
C VAL A 125 3.36 -4.13 1.09
N SER A 126 2.95 -3.67 -0.08
CA SER A 126 3.73 -2.74 -0.87
C SER A 126 2.82 -1.73 -1.57
N ALA A 127 3.17 -0.46 -1.45
CA ALA A 127 2.60 0.62 -2.23
C ALA A 127 3.71 1.43 -2.91
N THR A 128 3.39 1.98 -4.07
CA THR A 128 4.28 2.82 -4.86
C THR A 128 3.63 4.16 -5.10
N ASP A 129 4.42 5.22 -4.99
CA ASP A 129 4.02 6.58 -5.31
C ASP A 129 4.90 7.08 -6.47
N ALA A 130 4.31 7.80 -7.42
CA ALA A 130 4.97 8.21 -8.66
C ALA A 130 5.79 9.50 -8.48
N ASP A 131 5.52 10.27 -7.43
CA ASP A 131 6.13 11.56 -7.19
C ASP A 131 7.61 11.44 -6.80
N GLU A 132 8.36 12.55 -6.85
CA GLU A 132 9.80 12.56 -6.60
C GLU A 132 10.15 12.69 -5.11
N GLY A 133 11.15 11.90 -4.67
CA GLY A 133 11.81 12.12 -3.40
C GLY A 133 10.89 11.86 -2.19
N VAL A 134 10.59 12.91 -1.42
CA VAL A 134 9.74 12.78 -0.21
C VAL A 134 8.27 12.62 -0.57
N ASN A 135 7.85 13.17 -1.71
CA ASN A 135 6.50 13.03 -2.23
C ASN A 135 6.26 11.56 -2.66
N GLY A 136 7.27 10.90 -3.23
CA GLY A 136 7.18 9.49 -3.59
C GLY A 136 7.45 8.49 -2.45
N LYS A 137 7.79 8.96 -1.23
CA LYS A 137 8.25 8.06 -0.16
C LYS A 137 7.09 7.62 0.72
N VAL A 138 6.72 6.35 0.59
CA VAL A 138 5.61 5.75 1.34
C VAL A 138 6.06 5.22 2.71
N THR A 139 5.25 5.49 3.74
CA THR A 139 5.28 4.79 5.03
C THR A 139 3.95 4.08 5.30
N TYR A 140 3.99 3.03 6.12
CA TYR A 140 2.84 2.17 6.39
C TYR A 140 2.39 2.22 7.86
N GLU A 141 1.09 2.27 8.09
CA GLU A 141 0.49 2.18 9.42
C GLU A 141 -0.82 1.40 9.45
N PHE A 142 -1.21 0.91 10.63
CA PHE A 142 -2.52 0.29 10.82
C PHE A 142 -3.59 1.40 10.95
N SER A 143 -4.44 1.56 9.93
CA SER A 143 -5.60 2.46 9.98
C SER A 143 -6.82 1.82 10.65
N GLY A 144 -6.91 0.48 10.61
CA GLY A 144 -7.99 -0.28 11.24
C GLY A 144 -7.52 -1.66 11.70
N ILE A 145 -7.50 -1.91 13.00
CA ILE A 145 -7.07 -3.18 13.59
C ILE A 145 -7.82 -3.43 14.89
N SER A 146 -8.16 -4.69 15.18
CA SER A 146 -8.76 -5.06 16.47
C SER A 146 -7.73 -4.97 17.61
N ASP A 147 -8.19 -4.76 18.84
CA ASP A 147 -7.29 -4.67 20.01
C ASP A 147 -6.48 -5.96 20.25
N ILE A 148 -7.05 -7.11 19.86
CA ILE A 148 -6.39 -8.41 19.92
C ILE A 148 -5.30 -8.49 18.85
N ALA A 149 -5.66 -8.22 17.58
CA ALA A 149 -4.71 -8.27 16.47
C ALA A 149 -3.53 -7.30 16.67
N LYS A 150 -3.78 -6.13 17.25
CA LYS A 150 -2.74 -5.13 17.57
C LYS A 150 -1.69 -5.63 18.56
N GLN A 151 -2.01 -6.63 19.39
CA GLN A 151 -1.07 -7.26 20.31
C GLN A 151 -0.33 -8.44 19.67
N LEU A 152 -0.93 -9.07 18.66
CA LEU A 152 -0.42 -10.28 18.00
C LEU A 152 0.46 -9.98 16.79
N PHE A 153 0.23 -8.86 16.09
CA PHE A 153 0.95 -8.51 14.88
C PHE A 153 1.65 -7.15 15.02
N SER A 154 2.78 -7.02 14.32
CA SER A 154 3.47 -5.74 14.15
C SER A 154 3.66 -5.44 12.67
N LEU A 155 3.66 -4.16 12.30
CA LEU A 155 3.90 -3.70 10.93
C LEU A 155 5.15 -2.82 10.93
N ASN A 156 6.07 -3.12 10.02
CA ASN A 156 7.23 -2.27 9.78
C ASN A 156 6.84 -1.09 8.89
N GLU A 157 7.00 0.12 9.43
CA GLU A 157 6.65 1.40 8.78
C GLU A 157 7.34 1.60 7.41
N TYR A 158 8.52 1.03 7.18
CA TYR A 158 9.31 1.27 5.96
C TYR A 158 9.33 0.09 4.99
N THR A 159 9.30 -1.15 5.50
CA THR A 159 9.35 -2.35 4.65
C THR A 159 7.97 -2.89 4.30
N GLY A 160 6.92 -2.49 5.04
CA GLY A 160 5.57 -3.04 4.88
C GLY A 160 5.44 -4.49 5.38
N GLU A 161 6.45 -5.01 6.07
CA GLU A 161 6.42 -6.37 6.62
C GLU A 161 5.50 -6.43 7.84
N ILE A 162 4.51 -7.31 7.78
CA ILE A 162 3.67 -7.69 8.91
C ILE A 162 4.26 -8.96 9.53
N THR A 163 4.59 -8.89 10.81
CA THR A 163 5.22 -9.98 11.56
C THR A 163 4.43 -10.38 12.79
N VAL A 164 4.66 -11.60 13.26
CA VAL A 164 4.11 -12.11 14.51
C VAL A 164 4.81 -11.46 15.69
N ALA A 165 4.10 -10.66 16.49
CA ALA A 165 4.61 -10.01 17.69
C ALA A 165 4.45 -10.87 18.96
N ARG A 166 3.44 -11.75 18.97
CA ARG A 166 3.15 -12.68 20.06
C ARG A 166 2.55 -13.96 19.48
N ASN A 167 2.64 -15.05 20.25
CA ASN A 167 2.05 -16.33 19.88
C ASN A 167 0.56 -16.16 19.55
N VAL A 168 0.16 -16.77 18.44
CA VAL A 168 -1.23 -16.86 17.99
C VAL A 168 -1.76 -18.22 18.43
N ASP A 169 -3.06 -18.30 18.66
CA ASP A 169 -3.75 -19.51 19.10
C ASP A 169 -5.01 -19.64 18.23
N TYR A 170 -5.12 -20.76 17.51
CA TYR A 170 -6.22 -21.04 16.61
C TYR A 170 -7.54 -21.22 17.36
N GLU A 171 -7.52 -21.78 18.58
CA GLU A 171 -8.71 -21.98 19.41
C GLU A 171 -9.30 -20.65 19.91
N ASP A 172 -8.50 -19.58 19.97
CA ASP A 172 -8.93 -18.25 20.35
C ASP A 172 -9.55 -17.47 19.18
N GLU A 173 -8.82 -17.33 18.05
CA GLU A 173 -9.28 -16.61 16.87
C GLU A 173 -8.66 -17.17 15.59
N THR A 174 -9.52 -17.53 14.64
CA THR A 174 -9.11 -18.23 13.41
C THR A 174 -8.81 -17.28 12.25
N LYS A 175 -9.19 -16.00 12.37
CA LYS A 175 -9.08 -15.04 11.28
C LYS A 175 -8.87 -13.61 11.79
N PHE A 176 -7.90 -12.93 11.19
CA PHE A 176 -7.64 -11.51 11.46
C PHE A 176 -7.81 -10.68 10.20
N GLU A 177 -8.56 -9.59 10.31
CA GLU A 177 -8.72 -8.59 9.26
C GLU A 177 -8.15 -7.25 9.74
N MET A 178 -7.31 -6.64 8.91
CA MET A 178 -6.63 -5.38 9.20
C MET A 178 -6.72 -4.46 7.98
N LEU A 179 -6.80 -3.16 8.23
CA LEU A 179 -6.67 -2.11 7.23
C LEU A 179 -5.31 -1.44 7.42
N ILE A 180 -4.56 -1.35 6.32
CA ILE A 180 -3.24 -0.73 6.27
C ILE A 180 -3.34 0.53 5.43
N GLU A 181 -2.92 1.65 6.00
CA GLU A 181 -2.76 2.91 5.28
C GLU A 181 -1.31 3.06 4.82
N GLY A 182 -1.14 3.42 3.55
CA GLY A 182 0.12 3.82 2.95
C GLY A 182 0.07 5.31 2.68
N LYS A 183 1.02 6.07 3.22
CA LYS A 183 1.04 7.52 3.19
C LYS A 183 2.37 8.08 2.68
N ASP A 184 2.30 9.09 1.84
CA ASP A 184 3.49 9.83 1.41
C ASP A 184 4.02 10.79 2.49
N GLY A 185 5.07 11.55 2.15
CA GLY A 185 5.66 12.52 3.07
C GLY A 185 4.82 13.78 3.36
N TYR A 186 3.75 14.06 2.60
CA TYR A 186 2.99 15.32 2.65
C TYR A 186 1.49 15.17 2.91
N GLY A 187 0.98 13.95 3.01
CA GLY A 187 -0.36 13.65 3.45
C GLY A 187 -1.24 12.87 2.49
N LEU A 188 -0.87 12.62 1.23
CA LEU A 188 -1.70 11.77 0.38
C LEU A 188 -1.54 10.32 0.82
N SER A 189 -2.66 9.62 0.88
CA SER A 189 -2.71 8.25 1.36
C SER A 189 -3.69 7.40 0.58
N SER A 190 -3.47 6.09 0.68
CA SER A 190 -4.41 5.07 0.26
C SER A 190 -4.49 3.97 1.32
N GLU A 191 -5.48 3.10 1.19
CA GLU A 191 -5.73 2.03 2.15
C GLU A 191 -5.84 0.68 1.41
N THR A 192 -5.39 -0.39 2.04
CA THR A 192 -5.58 -1.78 1.59
C THR A 192 -6.03 -2.67 2.74
N LYS A 193 -6.65 -3.81 2.42
CA LYS A 193 -7.08 -4.80 3.40
C LYS A 193 -6.08 -5.95 3.47
N VAL A 194 -5.73 -6.38 4.67
CA VAL A 194 -4.96 -7.61 4.93
C VAL A 194 -5.86 -8.59 5.66
N VAL A 195 -5.86 -9.83 5.20
CA VAL A 195 -6.60 -10.94 5.78
C VAL A 195 -5.62 -12.06 6.11
N ILE A 196 -5.57 -12.47 7.38
CA ILE A 196 -4.72 -13.57 7.85
C ILE A 196 -5.64 -14.67 8.36
N ASP A 197 -5.61 -15.83 7.71
CA ASP A 197 -6.27 -17.04 8.18
C ASP A 197 -5.28 -17.89 8.99
N ILE A 198 -5.65 -18.24 10.21
CA ILE A 198 -4.83 -19.09 11.08
C ILE A 198 -5.09 -20.55 10.76
N THR A 199 -4.04 -21.37 10.69
CA THR A 199 -4.17 -22.81 10.47
C THR A 199 -3.88 -23.58 11.75
N ASP A 200 -4.84 -24.43 12.13
CA ASP A 200 -4.79 -25.39 13.25
C ASP A 200 -3.59 -26.34 13.15
N VAL A 201 -2.89 -26.48 14.27
CA VAL A 201 -1.87 -27.47 14.56
C VAL A 201 -2.30 -28.26 15.80
N ASN A 202 -2.17 -29.58 15.76
CA ASN A 202 -2.49 -30.42 16.92
C ASN A 202 -1.55 -30.14 18.11
N ASP A 203 -1.97 -29.27 19.01
CA ASP A 203 -1.23 -28.89 20.21
C ASP A 203 -2.07 -28.98 21.50
N ASN A 204 -3.39 -29.21 21.40
CA ASN A 204 -4.21 -29.57 22.54
C ASN A 204 -4.24 -31.09 22.74
N SER A 205 -4.18 -31.50 24.01
CA SER A 205 -4.38 -32.90 24.39
C SER A 205 -5.84 -33.14 24.81
N PRO A 206 -6.41 -34.32 24.51
CA PRO A 206 -7.78 -34.64 24.88
C PRO A 206 -7.95 -34.68 26.40
N VAL A 207 -8.97 -33.98 26.91
CA VAL A 207 -9.33 -33.93 28.32
C VAL A 207 -10.51 -34.87 28.61
N ILE A 208 -10.40 -35.65 29.68
CA ILE A 208 -11.44 -36.58 30.12
C ILE A 208 -12.27 -35.95 31.24
N HIS A 209 -13.58 -35.79 30.99
CA HIS A 209 -14.56 -35.39 31.98
C HIS A 209 -15.35 -36.62 32.45
N ILE A 210 -15.36 -36.88 33.76
CA ILE A 210 -16.20 -37.91 34.34
C ILE A 210 -17.58 -37.29 34.59
N ASN A 211 -18.56 -37.62 33.75
CA ASN A 211 -19.91 -37.08 33.85
C ASN A 211 -20.73 -37.83 34.91
N SER A 212 -20.51 -39.13 35.05
CA SER A 212 -21.15 -39.96 36.07
C SER A 212 -20.27 -41.16 36.39
N LEU A 213 -20.18 -41.51 37.65
CA LEU A 213 -19.50 -42.72 38.12
C LEU A 213 -20.28 -43.28 39.30
N ALA A 214 -20.73 -44.53 39.19
CA ALA A 214 -21.34 -45.24 40.30
C ALA A 214 -20.26 -45.61 41.33
N ASN A 215 -20.36 -45.10 42.56
CA ASN A 215 -19.45 -45.46 43.66
C ASN A 215 -20.18 -45.38 45.03
N PRO A 216 -20.28 -46.48 45.80
CA PRO A 216 -19.76 -47.83 45.54
C PRO A 216 -20.56 -48.59 44.47
N ILE A 217 -19.88 -49.45 43.72
CA ILE A 217 -20.50 -50.36 42.74
C ILE A 217 -20.97 -51.62 43.47
N PRO A 218 -22.26 -51.98 43.44
CA PRO A 218 -22.75 -53.22 44.05
C PRO A 218 -22.15 -54.47 43.40
N GLU A 219 -21.72 -55.44 44.21
CA GLU A 219 -21.08 -56.70 43.75
C GLU A 219 -22.01 -57.59 42.92
N ASN A 220 -23.32 -57.42 43.07
CA ASN A 220 -24.39 -58.15 42.43
C ASN A 220 -24.93 -57.45 41.16
N LEU A 221 -24.20 -56.46 40.63
CA LEU A 221 -24.58 -55.78 39.41
C LEU A 221 -24.38 -56.69 38.19
N LEU A 222 -25.44 -56.84 37.38
CA LEU A 222 -25.42 -57.73 36.21
C LEU A 222 -24.39 -57.27 35.16
N PRO A 223 -23.73 -58.20 34.45
CA PRO A 223 -22.86 -57.86 33.32
C PRO A 223 -23.58 -57.01 32.27
N GLY A 224 -22.88 -56.02 31.71
CA GLY A 224 -23.44 -55.08 30.74
C GLY A 224 -24.22 -53.91 31.35
N LYS A 225 -24.29 -53.78 32.67
CA LYS A 225 -24.79 -52.56 33.33
C LYS A 225 -23.73 -51.46 33.33
N GLU A 226 -24.15 -50.27 32.92
CA GLU A 226 -23.34 -49.07 32.89
C GLU A 226 -22.99 -48.60 34.31
N VAL A 227 -21.70 -48.42 34.57
CA VAL A 227 -21.18 -47.97 35.88
C VAL A 227 -20.55 -46.58 35.83
N GLY A 228 -20.43 -46.00 34.64
CA GLY A 228 -19.98 -44.62 34.49
C GLY A 228 -19.94 -44.15 33.05
N ILE A 229 -20.03 -42.83 32.90
CA ILE A 229 -19.94 -42.09 31.66
C ILE A 229 -18.72 -41.20 31.75
N ILE A 230 -17.80 -41.37 30.82
CA ILE A 230 -16.74 -40.39 30.56
C ILE A 230 -16.98 -39.72 29.21
N ASN A 231 -16.68 -38.43 29.17
CA ASN A 231 -16.71 -37.61 27.99
C ASN A 231 -15.29 -37.13 27.69
N VAL A 232 -14.75 -37.49 26.54
CA VAL A 232 -13.44 -37.02 26.09
C VAL A 232 -13.66 -35.83 25.15
N GLN A 233 -13.02 -34.70 25.44
CA GLN A 233 -13.06 -33.50 24.62
C GLN A 233 -11.65 -33.09 24.23
N ASP A 234 -11.45 -32.93 22.94
CA ASP A 234 -10.26 -32.30 22.35
C ASP A 234 -10.65 -30.94 21.78
N ARG A 235 -9.78 -29.93 21.93
CA ARG A 235 -10.08 -28.55 21.54
C ARG A 235 -9.70 -28.23 20.10
N ASP A 236 -8.75 -28.97 19.52
CA ASP A 236 -8.38 -28.83 18.11
C ASP A 236 -9.59 -29.08 17.17
N SER A 237 -9.48 -28.67 15.92
CA SER A 237 -10.54 -28.73 14.90
C SER A 237 -10.40 -29.90 13.89
N GLU A 238 -11.49 -30.13 13.16
CA GLU A 238 -11.66 -31.13 12.09
C GLU A 238 -11.15 -32.55 12.40
N ASN A 239 -9.90 -32.86 12.01
CA ASN A 239 -9.25 -34.18 12.12
C ASN A 239 -8.50 -34.36 13.44
N ASN A 240 -8.15 -33.27 14.12
CA ASN A 240 -7.45 -33.28 15.39
C ASN A 240 -8.43 -33.40 16.56
N ARG A 241 -9.71 -33.07 16.33
CA ARG A 241 -10.78 -33.20 17.32
C ARG A 241 -11.15 -34.65 17.64
N GLN A 242 -10.84 -35.15 18.84
CA GLN A 242 -11.42 -36.40 19.37
C GLN A 242 -12.55 -36.14 20.37
N VAL A 243 -13.80 -36.34 19.95
CA VAL A 243 -14.95 -36.46 20.87
C VAL A 243 -15.40 -37.92 20.92
N ARG A 244 -15.19 -38.59 22.06
CA ARG A 244 -15.66 -39.96 22.28
C ARG A 244 -16.27 -40.10 23.67
N SER A 245 -17.46 -40.68 23.73
CA SER A 245 -18.08 -41.11 24.97
C SER A 245 -17.81 -42.60 25.17
N TYR A 246 -17.27 -42.97 26.32
CA TYR A 246 -17.03 -44.36 26.67
C TYR A 246 -17.95 -44.77 27.82
N TYR A 247 -18.54 -45.95 27.67
CA TYR A 247 -19.37 -46.60 28.66
C TYR A 247 -18.55 -47.69 29.35
N PHE A 248 -18.42 -47.60 30.67
CA PHE A 248 -17.87 -48.70 31.44
C PHE A 248 -19.00 -49.66 31.81
N CYS A 249 -18.83 -50.94 31.47
CA CYS A 249 -19.71 -52.02 31.90
C CYS A 249 -18.89 -53.04 32.69
N ILE A 250 -19.50 -53.67 33.70
CA ILE A 250 -18.88 -54.82 34.35
C ILE A 250 -18.76 -55.96 33.33
N LEU A 251 -17.52 -56.37 33.06
CA LEU A 251 -17.18 -57.63 32.42
C LEU A 251 -17.05 -58.65 33.55
N GLU A 252 -17.83 -59.74 33.46
CA GLU A 252 -17.95 -60.87 34.40
C GLU A 252 -17.31 -60.69 35.79
N VAL A 253 -18.16 -60.70 36.82
CA VAL A 253 -17.69 -60.94 38.18
C VAL A 253 -17.09 -62.35 38.20
N ILE A 254 -15.77 -62.46 38.03
CA ILE A 254 -15.05 -63.70 38.34
C ILE A 254 -15.13 -63.81 39.86
N SER A 255 -16.18 -64.49 40.32
CA SER A 255 -16.24 -65.06 41.65
C SER A 255 -14.98 -65.89 41.83
N PRO A 256 -14.08 -65.56 42.78
CA PRO A 256 -13.21 -66.59 43.33
C PRO A 256 -14.14 -67.49 44.14
N PHE A 257 -14.72 -68.50 43.48
CA PHE A 257 -15.62 -69.46 44.12
C PHE A 257 -14.98 -70.05 45.39
N ASP A 258 -15.79 -70.02 46.45
CA ASP A 258 -16.09 -71.08 47.44
C ASP A 258 -14.94 -71.95 48.00
#